data_AF-A0A258LC58-F1
#
_entry.id   AF-A0A258LC58-F1
#
_cell.length_a   1.000
_cell.length_b   1.000
_cell.length_c   1.000
_cell.angle_alpha   90.00
_cell.angle_beta   90.00
_cell.angle_gamma   90.00
#
_symmetry.space_group_name_H-M   'P 1'
#
loop_
_entity.id
_entity.type
_entity.pdbx_description
1 polymer ?
#
loop_
_entity_poly.entity_id
_entity_poly.type
_entity_poly.pdbx_seq_one_letter_code
_entity_poly.pdbx_strand_id
1 'polypeptide(L)'
;MTYPHANEFIALVGKSAWRERVQTIAERTNKPTRSSKLAATRFMAECAIEKARRGLPLSTGEASFVNLATRLPMLHETLSASGKTRLSETLEAAMLGDATVIPLLHLMHTAELQKARGFEVAFTGLNDATPFDLLITRDGVAAEVACEPISAEDGRAVHRGAWTALVDRVDPDLQTWLAAHPGRYLLKMTLPQGLKSAPDAQDLPTLHARINNMLSTSLRSDYDEAAVLRLDPLLLAGAQAHDGRVHQAGMMAKLKREFGPEAYFSVTEANQS
;
A
#
# COMPACT_ATOMS: atom_id res chain seq x y z
N MET A 1 -21.83 7.71 -17.04
CA MET A 1 -21.35 6.51 -17.74
C MET A 1 -21.56 5.34 -16.80
N THR A 2 -22.54 4.49 -17.07
CA THR A 2 -22.74 3.22 -16.34
C THR A 2 -21.72 2.23 -16.88
N TYR A 3 -21.03 1.45 -16.05
CA TYR A 3 -20.03 0.45 -16.47
C TYR A 3 -20.69 -0.94 -16.41
N PRO A 4 -21.41 -1.40 -17.45
CA PRO A 4 -22.22 -2.61 -17.38
C PRO A 4 -21.32 -3.87 -17.23
N HIS A 5 -20.11 -3.78 -17.76
CA HIS A 5 -19.15 -4.88 -17.87
C HIS A 5 -18.36 -5.16 -16.57
N ALA A 6 -18.50 -4.34 -15.52
CA ALA A 6 -17.91 -4.65 -14.22
C ALA A 6 -18.45 -5.99 -13.67
N ASN A 7 -19.72 -6.31 -13.97
CA ASN A 7 -20.33 -7.58 -13.60
C ASN A 7 -19.75 -8.78 -14.36
N GLU A 8 -19.28 -8.59 -15.60
CA GLU A 8 -18.64 -9.66 -16.39
C GLU A 8 -17.27 -10.02 -15.83
N PHE A 9 -16.48 -9.01 -15.46
CA PHE A 9 -15.22 -9.23 -14.75
C PHE A 9 -15.45 -9.98 -13.43
N ILE A 10 -16.45 -9.59 -12.65
CA ILE A 10 -16.79 -10.27 -11.39
C ILE A 10 -17.30 -11.69 -11.63
N ALA A 11 -18.01 -11.93 -12.73
CA ALA A 11 -18.44 -13.27 -13.11
C ALA A 11 -17.22 -14.16 -13.44
N LEU A 12 -16.22 -13.62 -14.13
CA LEU A 12 -14.96 -14.31 -14.44
C LEU A 12 -14.16 -14.64 -13.17
N VAL A 13 -14.06 -13.70 -12.23
CA VAL A 13 -13.40 -13.92 -10.91
C VAL A 13 -14.18 -14.92 -10.04
N GLY A 14 -15.50 -14.95 -10.18
CA GLY A 14 -16.40 -15.66 -9.28
C GLY A 14 -16.99 -14.73 -8.22
N LYS A 15 -18.33 -14.65 -8.19
CA LYS A 15 -19.08 -13.72 -7.33
C LYS A 15 -18.81 -13.92 -5.84
N SER A 16 -18.57 -15.16 -5.39
CA SER A 16 -18.29 -15.47 -3.99
C SER A 16 -16.91 -14.95 -3.58
N ALA A 17 -15.87 -15.30 -4.36
CA ALA A 17 -14.51 -14.84 -4.15
C ALA A 17 -14.42 -13.32 -4.17
N TRP A 18 -15.10 -12.67 -5.13
CA TRP A 18 -15.17 -11.20 -5.17
C TRP A 18 -15.80 -10.59 -3.91
N ARG A 19 -16.89 -11.16 -3.41
CA ARG A 19 -17.57 -10.67 -2.21
C ARG A 19 -16.67 -10.77 -0.99
N GLU A 20 -16.04 -11.92 -0.79
CA GLU A 20 -15.09 -12.15 0.30
C GLU A 20 -13.90 -11.19 0.22
N ARG A 21 -13.37 -10.98 -0.99
CA ARG A 21 -12.32 -10.01 -1.26
C ARG A 21 -12.72 -8.60 -0.85
N VAL A 22 -13.87 -8.11 -1.33
CA VAL A 22 -14.37 -6.77 -1.00
C VAL A 22 -14.61 -6.61 0.50
N GLN A 23 -15.14 -7.64 1.17
CA GLN A 23 -15.32 -7.63 2.62
C GLN A 23 -13.99 -7.52 3.36
N THR A 24 -13.00 -8.33 2.98
CA THR A 24 -11.65 -8.28 3.56
C THR A 24 -11.01 -6.91 3.39
N ILE A 25 -11.15 -6.30 2.21
CA ILE A 25 -10.66 -4.93 1.96
C ILE A 25 -11.40 -3.92 2.84
N ALA A 26 -12.73 -4.04 2.96
CA ALA A 26 -13.53 -3.14 3.79
C ALA A 26 -13.09 -3.19 5.25
N GLU A 27 -12.90 -4.38 5.81
CA GLU A 27 -12.44 -4.56 7.20
C GLU A 27 -11.07 -3.89 7.45
N ARG A 28 -10.18 -3.94 6.46
CA ARG A 28 -8.85 -3.31 6.53
C ARG A 28 -8.89 -1.80 6.35
N THR A 29 -9.88 -1.26 5.65
CA THR A 29 -9.96 0.17 5.28
C THR A 29 -10.93 0.97 6.14
N ASN A 30 -11.79 0.33 6.92
CA ASN A 30 -12.87 0.99 7.69
C ASN A 30 -12.38 1.74 8.95
N LYS A 31 -11.10 1.63 9.33
CA LYS A 31 -10.58 2.33 10.51
C LYS A 31 -9.88 3.64 10.10
N PRO A 32 -9.92 4.70 10.91
CA PRO A 32 -9.24 5.96 10.61
C PRO A 32 -7.73 5.91 10.88
N THR A 33 -7.07 4.77 10.63
CA THR A 33 -5.64 4.58 10.91
C THR A 33 -4.78 4.78 9.65
N ARG A 34 -3.45 4.83 9.81
CA ARG A 34 -2.52 5.01 8.69
C ARG A 34 -2.43 3.76 7.85
N SER A 35 -2.40 2.59 8.48
CA SER A 35 -2.45 1.30 7.78
C SER A 35 -3.72 1.14 6.96
N SER A 36 -4.88 1.61 7.45
CA SER A 36 -6.11 1.61 6.67
C SER A 36 -6.06 2.52 5.44
N LYS A 37 -5.45 3.71 5.55
CA LYS A 37 -5.21 4.60 4.39
C LYS A 37 -4.26 3.98 3.36
N LEU A 38 -3.22 3.30 3.82
CA LEU A 38 -2.29 2.59 2.95
C LEU A 38 -2.98 1.40 2.26
N ALA A 39 -3.78 0.62 2.99
CA ALA A 39 -4.59 -0.45 2.43
C ALA A 39 -5.57 0.06 1.36
N ALA A 40 -6.22 1.21 1.60
CA ALA A 40 -7.11 1.82 0.62
C ALA A 40 -6.38 2.22 -0.67
N THR A 41 -5.10 2.61 -0.58
CA THR A 41 -4.26 2.89 -1.75
C THR A 41 -3.86 1.59 -2.46
N ARG A 42 -3.46 0.56 -1.71
CA ARG A 42 -3.06 -0.75 -2.25
C ARG A 42 -4.19 -1.42 -3.04
N PHE A 43 -5.41 -1.39 -2.50
CA PHE A 43 -6.58 -2.05 -3.07
C PHE A 43 -7.48 -1.09 -3.88
N MET A 44 -6.91 0.00 -4.39
CA MET A 44 -7.67 1.05 -5.07
C MET A 44 -8.38 0.52 -6.32
N ALA A 45 -7.77 -0.40 -7.07
CA ALA A 45 -8.38 -0.98 -8.27
C ALA A 45 -9.61 -1.82 -7.92
N GLU A 46 -9.52 -2.68 -6.91
CA GLU A 46 -10.65 -3.49 -6.45
C GLU A 46 -11.79 -2.62 -5.92
N CYS A 47 -11.45 -1.60 -5.12
CA CYS A 47 -12.42 -0.60 -4.67
C CYS A 47 -13.10 0.12 -5.85
N ALA A 48 -12.35 0.50 -6.89
CA ALA A 48 -12.90 1.16 -8.07
C ALA A 48 -13.87 0.25 -8.84
N ILE A 49 -13.52 -1.02 -9.01
CA ILE A 49 -14.38 -2.03 -9.65
C ILE A 49 -15.67 -2.24 -8.85
N GLU A 50 -15.57 -2.32 -7.52
CA GLU A 50 -16.75 -2.46 -6.65
C GLU A 50 -17.62 -1.19 -6.66
N LYS A 51 -17.03 0.00 -6.66
CA LYS A 51 -17.78 1.26 -6.85
C LYS A 51 -18.54 1.27 -8.18
N ALA A 52 -17.89 0.85 -9.26
CA ALA A 52 -18.49 0.76 -10.59
C ALA A 52 -19.66 -0.23 -10.62
N ARG A 53 -19.49 -1.41 -10.02
CA ARG A 53 -20.55 -2.42 -9.87
C ARG A 53 -21.78 -1.88 -9.15
N ARG A 54 -21.57 -1.02 -8.14
CA ARG A 54 -22.63 -0.36 -7.36
C ARG A 54 -23.23 0.88 -8.04
N GLY A 55 -22.75 1.27 -9.22
CA GLY A 55 -23.19 2.47 -9.92
C GLY A 55 -22.78 3.78 -9.23
N LEU A 56 -21.73 3.75 -8.40
CA LEU A 56 -21.21 4.92 -7.71
C LEU A 56 -20.30 5.74 -8.63
N PRO A 57 -20.19 7.07 -8.41
CA PRO A 57 -19.32 7.92 -9.22
C PRO A 57 -17.85 7.52 -9.06
N LEU A 58 -17.14 7.54 -10.20
CA LEU A 58 -15.72 7.26 -10.31
C LEU A 58 -14.95 8.54 -10.63
N SER A 59 -13.77 8.68 -10.04
CA SER A 59 -12.73 9.59 -10.54
C SER A 59 -12.15 9.10 -11.86
N THR A 60 -11.41 9.95 -12.56
CA THR A 60 -10.71 9.57 -13.80
C THR A 60 -9.76 8.38 -13.61
N GLY A 61 -9.01 8.35 -12.51
CA GLY A 61 -8.11 7.24 -12.21
C GLY A 61 -8.85 5.93 -11.92
N GLU A 62 -9.93 6.00 -11.14
CA GLU A 62 -10.80 4.83 -10.88
C GLU A 62 -11.42 4.30 -12.16
N ALA A 63 -11.90 5.19 -13.05
CA ALA A 63 -12.44 4.82 -14.35
C ALA A 63 -11.42 4.08 -15.22
N SER A 64 -10.14 4.45 -15.18
CA SER A 64 -9.08 3.75 -15.91
C SER A 64 -8.89 2.31 -15.43
N PHE A 65 -8.90 2.06 -14.10
CA PHE A 65 -8.82 0.69 -13.58
C PHE A 65 -10.01 -0.15 -14.02
N VAL A 66 -11.22 0.42 -13.94
CA VAL A 66 -12.45 -0.27 -14.36
C VAL A 66 -12.40 -0.59 -15.84
N ASN A 67 -12.00 0.36 -16.69
CA ASN A 67 -11.89 0.15 -18.14
C ASN A 67 -10.89 -0.96 -18.51
N LEU A 68 -9.81 -1.14 -17.74
CA LEU A 68 -8.87 -2.24 -17.94
C LEU A 68 -9.47 -3.57 -17.48
N ALA A 69 -10.11 -3.60 -16.31
CA ALA A 69 -10.74 -4.79 -15.76
C ALA A 69 -11.84 -5.35 -16.67
N THR A 70 -12.64 -4.48 -17.30
CA THR A 70 -13.71 -4.88 -18.22
C THR A 70 -13.22 -5.53 -19.51
N ARG A 71 -11.91 -5.45 -19.82
CA ARG A 71 -11.32 -6.10 -20.99
C ARG A 71 -10.84 -7.51 -20.72
N LEU A 72 -10.68 -7.90 -19.46
CA LEU A 72 -10.24 -9.24 -19.09
C LEU A 72 -11.23 -10.34 -19.53
N PRO A 73 -12.56 -10.17 -19.43
CA PRO A 73 -13.51 -11.12 -20.03
C PRO A 73 -13.34 -11.27 -21.55
N MET A 74 -13.07 -10.17 -22.26
CA MET A 74 -12.82 -10.24 -23.71
C MET A 74 -11.52 -10.98 -24.03
N LEU A 75 -10.46 -10.72 -23.26
CA LEU A 75 -9.21 -11.47 -23.37
C LEU A 75 -9.46 -12.96 -23.13
N HIS A 76 -10.16 -13.31 -22.04
CA HIS A 76 -10.49 -14.68 -21.69
C HIS A 76 -11.07 -15.43 -22.89
N GLU A 77 -12.03 -14.85 -23.62
CA GLU A 77 -12.63 -15.51 -24.79
C GLU A 77 -11.69 -15.76 -25.96
N THR A 78 -10.61 -15.00 -26.08
CA THR A 78 -9.59 -15.17 -27.12
C THR A 78 -8.45 -16.12 -26.75
N LEU A 79 -8.33 -16.50 -25.47
CA LEU A 79 -7.27 -17.38 -24.99
C LEU A 79 -7.55 -18.84 -25.38
N SER A 80 -6.47 -19.62 -25.48
CA SER A 80 -6.54 -21.07 -25.56
C SER A 80 -7.17 -21.66 -24.29
N ALA A 81 -7.57 -22.94 -24.31
CA ALA A 81 -8.11 -23.59 -23.12
C ALA A 81 -7.13 -23.53 -21.93
N SER A 82 -5.83 -23.73 -22.17
CA SER A 82 -4.79 -23.57 -21.14
C SER A 82 -4.64 -22.13 -20.69
N GLY A 83 -4.72 -21.16 -21.60
CA GLY A 83 -4.67 -19.73 -21.26
C GLY A 83 -5.86 -19.28 -20.41
N LYS A 84 -7.07 -19.77 -20.71
CA LYS A 84 -8.28 -19.54 -19.89
C LYS A 84 -8.09 -20.05 -18.47
N THR A 85 -7.55 -21.26 -18.30
CA THR A 85 -7.22 -21.82 -16.99
C THR A 85 -6.22 -20.96 -16.24
N ARG A 86 -5.08 -20.60 -16.86
CA ARG A 86 -4.04 -19.78 -16.20
C ARG A 86 -4.55 -18.39 -15.81
N LEU A 87 -5.36 -17.76 -16.66
CA LEU A 87 -5.99 -16.48 -16.34
C LEU A 87 -6.91 -16.62 -15.11
N SER A 88 -7.69 -17.70 -15.05
CA SER A 88 -8.59 -17.98 -13.91
C SER A 88 -7.80 -18.22 -12.63
N GLU A 89 -6.75 -19.04 -12.66
CA GLU A 89 -5.85 -19.28 -11.52
C GLU A 89 -5.17 -17.99 -11.04
N THR A 90 -4.74 -17.13 -11.98
CA THR A 90 -4.14 -15.83 -11.64
C THR A 90 -5.15 -14.90 -10.97
N LEU A 91 -6.39 -14.87 -11.45
CA LEU A 91 -7.46 -14.10 -10.84
C LEU A 91 -7.82 -14.63 -9.45
N GLU A 92 -7.87 -15.95 -9.27
CA GLU A 92 -8.09 -16.58 -7.97
C GLU A 92 -6.98 -16.21 -6.98
N ALA A 93 -5.72 -16.33 -7.38
CA ALA A 93 -4.57 -15.93 -6.56
C ALA A 93 -4.64 -14.44 -6.18
N ALA A 94 -5.09 -13.57 -7.09
CA ALA A 94 -5.25 -12.13 -6.83
C ALA A 94 -6.32 -11.80 -5.76
N MET A 95 -7.24 -12.73 -5.46
CA MET A 95 -8.24 -12.54 -4.41
C MET A 95 -7.71 -12.84 -3.00
N LEU A 96 -6.55 -13.48 -2.87
CA LEU A 96 -6.03 -13.97 -1.60
C LEU A 96 -5.08 -12.99 -0.92
N GLY A 97 -5.22 -12.86 0.41
CA GLY A 97 -4.28 -12.11 1.25
C GLY A 97 -3.98 -10.70 0.75
N ASP A 98 -2.69 -10.41 0.57
CA ASP A 98 -2.19 -9.11 0.13
C ASP A 98 -1.99 -8.99 -1.38
N ALA A 99 -2.26 -10.05 -2.15
CA ALA A 99 -2.23 -10.00 -3.61
C ALA A 99 -3.23 -8.96 -4.13
N THR A 100 -3.08 -8.51 -5.38
CA THR A 100 -3.98 -7.51 -5.99
C THR A 100 -4.21 -7.83 -7.45
N VAL A 101 -5.24 -7.22 -8.05
CA VAL A 101 -5.48 -7.33 -9.50
C VAL A 101 -4.52 -6.48 -10.34
N ILE A 102 -3.65 -5.66 -9.71
CA ILE A 102 -2.76 -4.71 -10.40
C ILE A 102 -1.86 -5.36 -11.46
N PRO A 103 -1.21 -6.53 -11.23
CA PRO A 103 -0.38 -7.15 -12.25
C PRO A 103 -1.15 -7.45 -13.55
N LEU A 104 -2.39 -7.97 -13.45
CA LEU A 104 -3.25 -8.22 -14.61
C LEU A 104 -3.70 -6.92 -15.29
N LEU A 105 -4.02 -5.88 -14.51
CA LEU A 105 -4.39 -4.58 -15.09
C LEU A 105 -3.19 -3.92 -15.79
N HIS A 106 -1.98 -4.09 -15.24
CA HIS A 106 -0.75 -3.60 -15.84
C HIS A 106 -0.45 -4.34 -17.15
N LEU A 107 -0.59 -5.68 -17.18
CA LEU A 107 -0.50 -6.49 -18.39
C LEU A 107 -1.45 -5.97 -19.49
N MET A 108 -2.73 -5.76 -19.15
CA MET A 108 -3.72 -5.22 -20.08
C MET A 108 -3.37 -3.82 -20.56
N HIS A 109 -2.90 -2.95 -19.66
CA HIS A 109 -2.50 -1.60 -20.01
C HIS A 109 -1.33 -1.61 -21.00
N THR A 110 -0.30 -2.39 -20.72
CA THR A 110 0.88 -2.52 -21.58
C THR A 110 0.52 -3.07 -22.95
N ALA A 111 -0.30 -4.12 -23.02
CA ALA A 111 -0.79 -4.67 -24.29
C ALA A 111 -1.49 -3.59 -25.14
N GLU A 112 -2.35 -2.79 -24.52
CA GLU A 112 -3.13 -1.75 -25.21
C GLU A 112 -2.27 -0.56 -25.67
N LEU A 113 -1.24 -0.20 -24.88
CA LEU A 113 -0.24 0.77 -25.31
C LEU A 113 0.52 0.29 -26.55
N GLN A 114 0.87 -1.00 -26.63
CA GLN A 114 1.57 -1.52 -27.81
C GLN A 114 0.64 -1.64 -29.03
N LYS A 115 -0.61 -2.06 -28.85
CA LYS A 115 -1.62 -2.04 -29.93
C LYS A 115 -1.81 -0.63 -30.49
N ALA A 116 -1.91 0.38 -29.62
CA ALA A 116 -2.03 1.78 -30.03
C ALA A 116 -0.81 2.30 -30.82
N ARG A 117 0.35 1.66 -30.67
CA ARG A 117 1.58 1.94 -31.43
C ARG A 117 1.70 1.13 -32.72
N GLY A 118 0.65 0.39 -33.10
CA GLY A 118 0.59 -0.41 -34.32
C GLY A 118 1.26 -1.77 -34.22
N PHE A 119 1.49 -2.30 -33.01
CA PHE A 119 1.97 -3.67 -32.84
C PHE A 119 0.79 -4.65 -32.80
N GLU A 120 0.97 -5.81 -33.42
CA GLU A 120 0.21 -7.00 -33.08
C GLU A 120 0.68 -7.50 -31.71
N VAL A 121 -0.24 -7.95 -30.86
CA VAL A 121 0.06 -8.35 -29.47
C VAL A 121 -0.53 -9.71 -29.18
N ALA A 122 0.32 -10.66 -28.79
CA ALA A 122 -0.06 -11.99 -28.32
C ALA A 122 0.26 -12.15 -26.82
N PHE A 123 -0.67 -12.70 -26.05
CA PHE A 123 -0.51 -12.98 -24.61
C PHE A 123 0.13 -14.35 -24.40
N THR A 124 1.37 -14.51 -24.87
CA THR A 124 2.08 -15.80 -24.86
C THR A 124 2.40 -16.28 -23.45
N GLY A 125 2.55 -15.38 -22.47
CA GLY A 125 2.71 -15.77 -21.06
C GLY A 125 1.48 -16.53 -20.55
N LEU A 126 0.28 -16.12 -20.96
CA LEU A 126 -0.96 -16.82 -20.63
C LEU A 126 -1.19 -18.05 -21.50
N ASN A 127 -1.05 -17.95 -22.82
CA ASN A 127 -1.39 -19.06 -23.73
C ASN A 127 -0.35 -20.20 -23.68
N ASP A 128 0.93 -19.84 -23.70
CA ASP A 128 2.04 -20.74 -23.99
C ASP A 128 2.99 -20.91 -22.80
N ALA A 129 2.75 -20.19 -21.69
CA ALA A 129 3.62 -20.17 -20.51
C ALA A 129 5.06 -19.76 -20.83
N THR A 130 5.24 -18.76 -21.70
CA THR A 130 6.54 -18.16 -21.97
C THR A 130 7.11 -17.44 -20.75
N PRO A 131 8.44 -17.25 -20.65
CA PRO A 131 9.07 -16.51 -19.55
C PRO A 131 8.82 -14.99 -19.59
N PHE A 132 8.12 -14.51 -20.63
CA PHE A 132 7.66 -13.14 -20.80
C PHE A 132 6.14 -13.14 -21.03
N ASP A 133 5.49 -12.00 -20.82
CA ASP A 133 4.04 -11.93 -20.82
C ASP A 133 3.44 -11.74 -22.21
N LEU A 134 4.07 -10.87 -23.02
CA LEU A 134 3.58 -10.51 -24.35
C LEU A 134 4.66 -10.74 -25.40
N LEU A 135 4.25 -11.29 -26.55
CA LEU A 135 5.00 -11.19 -27.80
C LEU A 135 4.36 -10.07 -28.63
N ILE A 136 5.15 -9.08 -29.02
CA ILE A 136 4.70 -8.00 -29.89
C ILE A 136 5.39 -8.08 -31.24
N THR A 137 4.64 -7.85 -32.33
CA THR A 137 5.15 -7.95 -33.69
C THR A 137 4.76 -6.73 -34.52
N ARG A 138 5.70 -6.21 -35.31
CA ARG A 138 5.44 -5.17 -36.33
C ARG A 138 6.46 -5.27 -37.45
N ASP A 139 6.01 -5.16 -38.70
CA ASP A 139 6.87 -5.20 -39.90
C ASP A 139 7.80 -6.44 -39.94
N GLY A 140 7.29 -7.59 -39.48
CA GLY A 140 8.05 -8.85 -39.42
C GLY A 140 9.08 -8.94 -38.28
N VAL A 141 9.22 -7.90 -37.45
CA VAL A 141 10.09 -7.89 -36.27
C VAL A 141 9.28 -8.19 -35.02
N ALA A 142 9.78 -9.10 -34.18
CA ALA A 142 9.17 -9.48 -32.92
C ALA A 142 10.01 -9.00 -31.73
N ALA A 143 9.34 -8.66 -30.62
CA ALA A 143 9.96 -8.34 -29.34
C ALA A 143 9.20 -8.99 -28.18
N GLU A 144 9.94 -9.45 -27.19
CA GLU A 144 9.44 -10.04 -25.96
C GLU A 144 9.24 -8.95 -24.91
N VAL A 145 8.12 -8.97 -24.19
CA VAL A 145 7.80 -7.95 -23.19
C VAL A 145 7.41 -8.61 -21.87
N ALA A 146 8.19 -8.33 -20.83
CA ALA A 146 7.85 -8.63 -19.44
C ALA A 146 7.12 -7.43 -18.80
N CYS A 147 5.97 -7.70 -18.19
CA CYS A 147 5.05 -6.73 -17.58
C CYS A 147 5.12 -6.86 -16.05
N GLU A 148 6.30 -6.68 -15.47
CA GLU A 148 6.50 -6.82 -14.02
C GLU A 148 6.15 -5.51 -13.28
N PRO A 149 5.14 -5.50 -12.39
CA PRO A 149 4.87 -4.35 -11.54
C PRO A 149 5.91 -4.29 -10.42
N ILE A 150 6.74 -3.25 -10.40
CA ILE A 150 7.72 -3.03 -9.33
C ILE A 150 7.04 -2.34 -8.16
N SER A 151 7.19 -2.89 -6.95
CA SER A 151 6.69 -2.24 -5.74
C SER A 151 7.60 -1.08 -5.35
N ALA A 152 7.02 0.03 -4.90
CA ALA A 152 7.78 1.15 -4.32
C ALA A 152 8.51 0.78 -3.01
N GLU A 153 8.18 -0.39 -2.44
CA GLU A 153 8.79 -0.97 -1.26
C GLU A 153 10.01 -1.85 -1.59
N ASP A 154 10.14 -2.32 -2.83
CA ASP A 154 11.23 -3.23 -3.20
C ASP A 154 12.58 -2.51 -3.08
N GLY A 155 13.51 -3.14 -2.38
CA GLY A 155 14.83 -2.57 -2.06
C GLY A 155 14.85 -1.59 -0.88
N ARG A 156 13.70 -1.30 -0.23
CA ARG A 156 13.70 -0.47 0.98
C ARG A 156 14.03 -1.30 2.23
N ALA A 157 14.86 -0.74 3.10
CA ALA A 157 15.11 -1.33 4.41
C ALA A 157 13.86 -1.24 5.32
N VAL A 158 13.14 -0.12 5.27
CA VAL A 158 11.91 0.12 6.03
C VAL A 158 10.73 0.14 5.07
N HIS A 159 9.91 -0.89 5.12
CA HIS A 159 8.69 -0.97 4.34
C HIS A 159 7.62 -0.06 4.95
N ARG A 160 6.96 0.76 4.13
CA ARG A 160 5.89 1.67 4.53
C ARG A 160 4.73 0.94 5.20
N GLY A 161 4.42 -0.28 4.75
CA GLY A 161 3.42 -1.14 5.38
C GLY A 161 3.76 -1.42 6.84
N ALA A 162 4.98 -1.89 7.08
CA ALA A 162 5.44 -2.23 8.41
C ALA A 162 5.59 -0.99 9.30
N TRP A 163 6.11 0.10 8.75
CA TRP A 163 6.24 1.38 9.45
C TRP A 163 4.89 1.93 9.90
N THR A 164 3.90 1.98 9.00
CA THR A 164 2.56 2.47 9.36
C THR A 164 1.88 1.59 10.41
N ALA A 165 2.06 0.27 10.34
CA ALA A 165 1.54 -0.65 11.34
C ALA A 165 2.19 -0.46 12.71
N LEU A 166 3.51 -0.27 12.77
CA LEU A 166 4.23 0.06 14.01
C LEU A 166 3.72 1.36 14.62
N VAL A 167 3.64 2.41 13.81
CA VAL A 167 3.18 3.73 14.24
C VAL A 167 1.77 3.68 14.79
N ASP A 168 0.83 3.03 14.09
CA ASP A 168 -0.55 2.90 14.56
C ASP A 168 -0.65 2.12 15.88
N ARG A 169 0.29 1.22 16.15
CA ARG A 169 0.35 0.42 17.38
C ARG A 169 0.97 1.18 18.55
N VAL A 170 1.99 1.97 18.29
CA VAL A 170 2.77 2.72 19.29
C VAL A 170 2.10 4.05 19.66
N ASP A 171 1.30 4.65 18.77
CA ASP A 171 0.70 5.98 18.97
C ASP A 171 -0.14 6.11 20.26
N PRO A 172 -1.02 5.17 20.65
CA PRO A 172 -1.76 5.28 21.91
C PRO A 172 -0.86 5.31 23.15
N ASP A 173 0.21 4.51 23.14
CA ASP A 173 1.18 4.45 24.25
C ASP A 173 1.96 5.76 24.34
N LEU A 174 2.38 6.33 23.19
CA LEU A 174 3.04 7.63 23.14
C LEU A 174 2.13 8.76 23.62
N GLN A 175 0.86 8.78 23.21
CA GLN A 175 -0.11 9.78 23.66
C GLN A 175 -0.32 9.73 25.18
N THR A 176 -0.45 8.51 25.73
CA THR A 176 -0.57 8.30 27.17
C THR A 176 0.68 8.78 27.92
N TRP A 177 1.86 8.45 27.41
CA TRP A 177 3.13 8.86 28.01
C TRP A 177 3.33 10.38 27.94
N LEU A 178 3.03 11.03 26.80
CA LEU A 178 3.14 12.47 26.61
C LEU A 178 2.20 13.27 27.52
N ALA A 179 1.00 12.74 27.81
CA ALA A 179 0.09 13.37 28.77
C ALA A 179 0.68 13.43 30.20
N ALA A 180 1.49 12.44 30.58
CA ALA A 180 2.18 12.41 31.87
C ALA A 180 3.54 13.14 31.88
N HIS A 181 4.11 13.41 30.70
CA HIS A 181 5.44 14.02 30.53
C HIS A 181 5.36 15.24 29.60
N PRO A 182 4.96 16.42 30.13
CA PRO A 182 4.84 17.63 29.32
C PRO A 182 6.17 18.02 28.68
N GLY A 183 6.16 18.16 27.36
CA GLY A 183 7.36 18.53 26.62
C GLY A 183 7.28 18.12 25.16
N ARG A 184 8.40 18.26 24.45
CA ARG A 184 8.57 17.78 23.09
C ARG A 184 9.70 16.76 23.10
N TYR A 185 9.44 15.60 22.52
CA TYR A 185 10.37 14.48 22.53
C TYR A 185 10.48 13.90 21.13
N LEU A 186 11.64 13.33 20.83
CA LEU A 186 11.96 12.63 19.61
C LEU A 186 12.34 11.19 19.97
N LEU A 187 11.49 10.24 19.59
CA LEU A 187 11.83 8.83 19.62
C LEU A 187 12.62 8.48 18.37
N LYS A 188 13.93 8.32 18.51
CA LYS A 188 14.83 7.86 17.46
C LYS A 188 14.92 6.34 17.50
N MET A 189 14.85 5.73 16.33
CA MET A 189 14.93 4.29 16.16
C MET A 189 15.96 3.97 15.07
N THR A 190 16.93 3.13 15.42
CA THR A 190 17.87 2.54 14.45
C THR A 190 17.55 1.06 14.34
N LEU A 191 17.24 0.60 13.13
CA LEU A 191 16.84 -0.76 12.82
C LEU A 191 17.85 -1.37 11.83
N PRO A 192 18.92 -2.05 12.30
CA PRO A 192 19.97 -2.58 11.42
C PRO A 192 19.46 -3.53 10.35
N GLN A 193 18.47 -4.35 10.68
CA GLN A 193 17.82 -5.31 9.74
C GLN A 193 16.65 -4.69 8.97
N GLY A 194 16.34 -3.42 9.21
CA GLY A 194 15.18 -2.75 8.65
C GLY A 194 13.87 -3.12 9.34
N LEU A 195 12.75 -2.87 8.65
CA LEU A 195 11.40 -3.17 9.13
C LEU A 195 10.55 -3.63 7.96
N LYS A 196 10.18 -4.92 7.93
CA LYS A 196 9.49 -5.54 6.80
C LYS A 196 8.16 -6.16 7.24
N SER A 197 7.17 -6.15 6.34
CA SER A 197 5.91 -6.86 6.51
C SER A 197 6.04 -8.21 5.80
N ALA A 198 6.58 -9.22 6.47
CA ALA A 198 6.61 -10.60 5.98
C ALA A 198 5.85 -11.50 6.97
N PRO A 199 5.32 -12.66 6.56
CA PRO A 199 4.66 -13.62 7.46
C PRO A 199 5.55 -14.03 8.64
N ASP A 200 6.87 -13.99 8.44
CA ASP A 200 7.89 -14.35 9.44
C ASP A 200 8.43 -13.14 10.22
N ALA A 201 7.88 -11.93 10.00
CA ALA A 201 8.31 -10.72 10.69
C ALA A 201 7.77 -10.66 12.13
N GLN A 202 8.38 -11.46 13.02
CA GLN A 202 8.19 -11.42 14.47
C GLN A 202 8.66 -10.09 15.11
N ASP A 203 9.26 -9.21 14.31
CA ASP A 203 9.92 -8.00 14.77
C ASP A 203 8.93 -6.91 15.23
N LEU A 204 7.75 -6.81 14.61
CA LEU A 204 6.79 -5.74 14.90
C LEU A 204 6.21 -5.80 16.32
N PRO A 205 5.65 -6.94 16.80
CA PRO A 205 5.20 -7.07 18.18
C PRO A 205 6.34 -6.90 19.20
N THR A 206 7.52 -7.46 18.91
CA THR A 206 8.69 -7.38 19.79
C THR A 206 9.19 -5.95 19.93
N LEU A 207 9.30 -5.22 18.81
CA LEU A 207 9.69 -3.82 18.79
C LEU A 207 8.68 -2.94 19.52
N HIS A 208 7.38 -3.19 19.34
CA HIS A 208 6.33 -2.49 20.09
C HIS A 208 6.45 -2.74 21.61
N ALA A 209 6.62 -4.00 22.02
CA ALA A 209 6.78 -4.36 23.44
C ALA A 209 8.00 -3.66 24.06
N ARG A 210 9.11 -3.57 23.31
CA ARG A 210 10.32 -2.85 23.76
C ARG A 210 10.10 -1.36 23.91
N ILE A 211 9.44 -0.71 22.94
CA ILE A 211 9.06 0.70 23.05
C ILE A 211 8.18 0.92 24.29
N ASN A 212 7.16 0.09 24.49
CA ASN A 212 6.27 0.20 25.64
C ASN A 212 7.01 -0.01 26.97
N ASN A 213 7.90 -1.01 27.05
CA ASN A 213 8.74 -1.23 28.22
C ASN A 213 9.63 -0.01 28.51
N MET A 214 10.28 0.56 27.49
CA MET A 214 11.11 1.77 27.64
C MET A 214 10.28 2.97 28.16
N LEU A 215 9.09 3.20 27.59
CA LEU A 215 8.20 4.29 28.01
C LEU A 215 7.65 4.09 29.42
N SER A 216 7.20 2.88 29.78
CA SER A 216 6.60 2.58 31.10
C SER A 216 7.63 2.60 32.24
N THR A 217 8.88 2.23 31.96
CA THR A 217 9.99 2.32 32.92
C THR A 217 10.66 3.70 32.95
N SER A 218 10.17 4.66 32.14
CA SER A 218 10.76 6.00 31.99
C SER A 218 12.24 5.99 31.58
N LEU A 219 12.69 4.92 30.93
CA LEU A 219 14.03 4.84 30.37
C LEU A 219 14.13 5.75 29.15
N ARG A 220 15.30 6.39 28.98
CA ARG A 220 15.56 7.26 27.82
C ARG A 220 16.22 6.54 26.65
N SER A 221 16.62 5.29 26.83
CA SER A 221 17.26 4.51 25.79
C SER A 221 17.12 3.03 26.05
N ASP A 222 17.04 2.25 24.98
CA ASP A 222 17.04 0.80 24.98
C ASP A 222 17.97 0.33 23.86
N TYR A 223 18.92 -0.57 24.18
CA TYR A 223 19.95 -1.03 23.27
C TYR A 223 19.89 -2.54 23.12
N ASP A 224 19.82 -2.98 21.88
CA ASP A 224 19.81 -4.38 21.50
C ASP A 224 20.39 -4.52 20.10
N GLU A 225 20.81 -5.73 19.74
CA GLU A 225 21.36 -6.03 18.42
C GLU A 225 20.32 -5.81 17.31
N ALA A 226 19.03 -6.07 17.58
CA ALA A 226 17.96 -5.92 16.59
C ALA A 226 17.44 -4.48 16.46
N ALA A 227 17.56 -3.65 17.50
CA ALA A 227 17.13 -2.26 17.46
C ALA A 227 17.80 -1.41 18.54
N VAL A 228 18.07 -0.14 18.21
CA VAL A 228 18.49 0.88 19.18
C VAL A 228 17.41 1.96 19.26
N LEU A 229 16.88 2.18 20.46
CA LEU A 229 15.84 3.18 20.75
C LEU A 229 16.43 4.29 21.63
N ARG A 230 16.13 5.55 21.30
CA ARG A 230 16.49 6.71 22.12
C ARG A 230 15.37 7.72 22.16
N LEU A 231 15.08 8.23 23.36
CA LEU A 231 14.11 9.28 23.59
C LEU A 231 14.84 10.58 23.97
N ASP A 232 14.94 11.49 23.01
CA ASP A 232 15.64 12.76 23.16
C ASP A 232 14.64 13.91 23.32
N PRO A 233 14.88 14.88 24.22
CA PRO A 233 14.13 16.14 24.19
C PRO A 233 14.31 16.86 22.86
N LEU A 234 13.22 17.27 22.23
CA LEU A 234 13.26 18.00 20.97
C LEU A 234 13.41 19.50 21.24
N LEU A 235 14.66 19.96 21.24
CA LEU A 235 15.02 21.38 21.34
C LEU A 235 14.99 22.02 19.95
N LEU A 236 13.86 22.59 19.56
CA LEU A 236 13.76 23.38 18.34
C LEU A 236 14.39 24.76 18.56
N ALA A 237 15.60 24.97 18.06
CA ALA A 237 16.20 26.29 17.97
C ALA A 237 15.25 27.23 17.19
N GLY A 238 14.74 28.26 17.87
CA GLY A 238 13.81 29.25 17.31
C GLY A 238 12.32 28.97 17.48
N ALA A 239 11.91 27.94 18.23
CA ALA A 239 10.48 27.70 18.55
C ALA A 239 10.01 28.35 19.87
N GLN A 240 10.78 29.30 20.40
CA GLN A 240 10.30 30.29 21.36
C GLN A 240 9.84 31.52 20.57
N ALA A 241 8.65 31.45 19.99
CA ALA A 241 7.93 32.67 19.64
C ALA A 241 7.22 33.13 20.93
N HIS A 242 7.59 34.31 21.40
CA HIS A 242 6.72 35.19 22.19
C HIS A 242 5.31 35.10 21.60
N ASP A 243 4.30 34.92 22.45
CA ASP A 243 2.88 34.68 22.10
C ASP A 243 2.53 33.28 21.56
N GLY A 244 2.70 32.24 22.38
CA GLY A 244 1.73 31.13 22.64
C GLY A 244 1.05 30.36 21.51
N ARG A 245 1.27 30.69 20.23
CA ARG A 245 0.63 30.12 19.04
C ARG A 245 1.71 29.88 18.01
N VAL A 246 2.51 28.85 18.26
CA VAL A 246 3.29 28.24 17.18
C VAL A 246 2.27 27.75 16.14
N HIS A 247 2.33 28.27 14.91
CA HIS A 247 1.56 27.71 13.80
C HIS A 247 2.00 26.25 13.61
N GLN A 248 1.25 25.34 14.21
CA GLN A 248 1.53 23.90 14.26
C GLN A 248 1.77 23.33 12.86
N ALA A 249 1.07 23.83 11.85
CA ALA A 249 1.26 23.49 10.45
C ALA A 249 2.67 23.83 9.91
N GLY A 250 3.21 25.00 10.25
CA GLY A 250 4.55 25.42 9.84
C GLY A 250 5.67 24.62 10.53
N MET A 251 5.46 24.28 11.80
CA MET A 251 6.37 23.41 12.56
C MET A 251 6.39 21.98 11.99
N MET A 252 5.22 21.40 11.70
CA MET A 252 5.12 20.06 11.09
C MET A 252 5.78 20.00 9.71
N ALA A 253 5.63 21.04 8.89
CA ALA A 253 6.30 21.13 7.59
C ALA A 253 7.84 21.23 7.73
N LYS A 254 8.33 21.96 8.74
CA LYS A 254 9.77 22.04 9.05
C LYS A 254 10.32 20.69 9.51
N LEU A 255 9.63 20.02 10.43
CA LEU A 255 10.05 18.72 10.95
C LEU A 255 10.05 17.63 9.87
N LYS A 256 9.05 17.59 8.98
CA LYS A 256 9.06 16.66 7.83
C LYS A 256 10.22 16.89 6.87
N ARG A 257 10.65 18.15 6.71
CA ARG A 257 11.81 18.50 5.88
C ARG A 257 13.12 18.06 6.53
N GLU A 258 13.21 18.18 7.84
CA GLU A 258 14.41 17.89 8.62
C GLU A 258 14.60 16.37 8.85
N PHE A 259 13.51 15.63 9.10
CA PHE A 259 13.56 14.22 9.45
C PHE A 259 13.06 13.27 8.34
N GLY A 260 12.67 13.82 7.19
CA GLY A 260 12.25 13.04 6.03
C GLY A 260 10.79 12.58 6.06
N PRO A 261 10.32 11.92 4.98
CA PRO A 261 8.94 11.48 4.82
C PRO A 261 8.53 10.35 5.77
N GLU A 262 9.48 9.61 6.33
CA GLU A 262 9.25 8.56 7.33
C GLU A 262 9.01 9.12 8.74
N ALA A 263 9.28 10.41 9.00
CA ALA A 263 9.11 11.01 10.30
C ALA A 263 7.63 11.01 10.76
N TYR A 264 7.41 10.51 11.98
CA TYR A 264 6.11 10.48 12.62
C TYR A 264 6.00 11.48 13.78
N PHE A 265 4.83 12.09 13.93
CA PHE A 265 4.55 13.08 14.97
C PHE A 265 3.25 12.72 15.71
N SER A 266 3.39 12.33 16.97
CA SER A 266 2.28 12.30 17.94
C SER A 266 2.16 13.67 18.58
N VAL A 267 0.93 14.21 18.64
CA VAL A 267 0.65 15.46 19.32
C VAL A 267 -0.50 15.23 20.29
N THR A 268 -0.31 15.66 21.54
CA THR A 268 -1.36 15.74 22.55
C THR A 268 -1.64 17.22 22.80
N GLU A 269 -2.91 17.63 22.75
CA GLU A 269 -3.29 18.97 23.19
C GLU A 269 -3.16 19.02 24.72
N ALA A 270 -2.43 19.99 25.24
CA ALA A 270 -2.47 20.27 26.67
C ALA A 270 -3.91 20.70 26.98
N ASN A 271 -4.62 19.94 27.82
CA ASN A 271 -5.91 20.35 28.36
C ASN A 271 -5.77 21.78 28.88
N GLN A 272 -6.48 22.72 28.25
CA GLN A 272 -6.66 24.05 28.80
C GLN A 272 -7.58 23.89 30.01
N SER A 273 -6.97 23.75 31.19
CA SER A 273 -7.60 24.02 32.48
C SER A 273 -7.55 25.51 32.78
#